data_AF-A0A1B6Q8A2-F1
#
_entry.id   AF-A0A1B6Q8A2-F1
#
_cell.length_a   1.000
_cell.length_b   1.000
_cell.length_c   1.000
_cell.angle_alpha   90.00
_cell.angle_beta   90.00
_cell.angle_gamma   90.00
#
_symmetry.space_group_name_H-M   'P 1'
#
loop_
_entity.id
_entity.type
_entity.pdbx_description
1 polymer ?
#
loop_
_entity_poly.entity_id
_entity_poly.type
_entity_poly.pdbx_seq_one_letter_code
_entity_poly.pdbx_strand_id
1 'polypeptide(L)'
;MDVLKEVKEVYEKHHKSIVLILNDDGVGTTLGTGFLIHQKLSRLLVMTCQHVIAQGQKICVRLAGSSSEYVAKILHEHEETDLAILEIDMDVEQPLLEFREDSSDVGVGQRVFLAAYYHPDMMASLTNVVCLNPTVMPGKI
;
A
#
# COMPACT_ATOMS: atom_id res chain seq x y z
N MET A 1 11.87 -23.92 11.10
CA MET A 1 10.74 -23.10 10.62
C MET A 1 11.02 -22.76 9.18
N ASP A 2 10.11 -23.12 8.27
CA ASP A 2 10.29 -22.95 6.83
C ASP A 2 9.87 -21.51 6.43
N VAL A 3 10.85 -20.67 6.13
CA VAL A 3 10.65 -19.25 5.79
C VAL A 3 9.72 -19.11 4.59
N LEU A 4 9.77 -20.03 3.62
CA LEU A 4 8.89 -19.98 2.44
C LEU A 4 7.43 -20.22 2.81
N LYS A 5 7.18 -21.12 3.77
CA LYS A 5 5.83 -21.35 4.30
C LYS A 5 5.28 -20.10 4.98
N GLU A 6 6.08 -19.45 5.81
CA GLU A 6 5.67 -18.23 6.51
C GLU A 6 5.43 -17.06 5.55
N VAL A 7 6.30 -16.86 4.55
CA VAL A 7 6.09 -15.85 3.50
C VAL A 7 4.76 -16.08 2.79
N LYS A 8 4.46 -17.34 2.45
CA LYS A 8 3.18 -17.70 1.83
C LYS A 8 2.00 -17.40 2.76
N GLU A 9 2.10 -17.74 4.04
CA GLU A 9 1.05 -17.46 5.03
C GLU A 9 0.78 -15.95 5.17
N VAL A 10 1.84 -15.14 5.27
CA VAL A 10 1.74 -13.67 5.33
C VAL A 10 1.14 -13.11 4.05
N TYR A 11 1.57 -13.60 2.88
CA TYR A 11 1.01 -13.20 1.59
C TYR A 11 -0.49 -13.49 1.54
N GLU A 12 -0.91 -14.75 1.74
CA GLU A 12 -2.32 -15.15 1.68
C GLU A 12 -3.20 -14.32 2.63
N LYS A 13 -2.67 -14.02 3.81
CA LYS A 13 -3.39 -13.26 4.83
C LYS A 13 -3.52 -11.76 4.49
N HIS A 14 -2.49 -11.14 3.92
CA HIS A 14 -2.38 -9.68 3.88
C HIS A 14 -2.34 -9.05 2.48
N HIS A 15 -2.08 -9.80 1.40
CA HIS A 15 -1.86 -9.21 0.07
C HIS A 15 -3.02 -8.32 -0.42
N LYS A 16 -4.27 -8.63 -0.05
CA LYS A 16 -5.45 -7.86 -0.42
C LYS A 16 -5.62 -6.54 0.34
N SER A 17 -4.91 -6.38 1.46
CA SER A 17 -4.90 -5.14 2.26
C SER A 17 -3.79 -4.18 1.82
N ILE A 18 -3.01 -4.55 0.79
CA ILE A 18 -1.89 -3.76 0.27
C ILE A 18 -2.28 -3.24 -1.11
N VAL A 19 -2.07 -1.96 -1.31
CA VAL A 19 -2.51 -1.25 -2.52
C VAL A 19 -1.35 -0.57 -3.22
N LEU A 20 -1.48 -0.44 -4.53
CA LEU A 20 -0.60 0.37 -5.34
C LEU A 20 -1.13 1.80 -5.33
N ILE A 21 -0.26 2.75 -4.99
CA ILE A 21 -0.53 4.19 -5.12
C ILE A 21 0.05 4.65 -6.45
N LEU A 22 -0.75 5.33 -7.24
CA LEU A 22 -0.34 6.01 -8.46
C LEU A 22 -0.50 7.51 -8.23
N ASN A 23 0.59 8.25 -8.36
CA ASN A 23 0.61 9.69 -8.17
C ASN A 23 1.02 10.37 -9.49
N ASP A 24 0.06 11.01 -10.15
CA ASP A 24 0.23 11.77 -11.39
C ASP A 24 0.44 13.25 -11.05
N ASP A 25 1.63 13.77 -11.39
CA ASP A 25 2.03 15.16 -11.17
C ASP A 25 1.85 16.05 -12.42
N GLY A 26 1.27 15.50 -13.50
CA GLY A 26 1.07 16.16 -14.79
C GLY A 26 2.28 16.07 -15.74
N VAL A 27 3.44 15.60 -15.27
CA VAL A 27 4.64 15.33 -16.07
C VAL A 27 4.82 13.81 -16.23
N GLY A 28 4.51 13.06 -15.18
CA GLY A 28 4.55 11.60 -15.18
C GLY A 28 3.78 11.00 -14.02
N THR A 29 3.83 9.67 -13.93
CA THR A 29 3.23 8.92 -12.83
C THR A 29 4.32 8.28 -11.99
N THR A 30 4.35 8.62 -10.71
CA THR A 30 5.15 7.92 -9.70
C THR A 30 4.32 6.85 -9.03
N LEU A 31 4.97 5.80 -8.55
CA LEU A 31 4.33 4.64 -7.95
C LEU A 31 4.80 4.45 -6.51
N GLY A 32 3.88 4.03 -5.65
CA GLY A 32 4.16 3.72 -4.25
C GLY A 32 3.28 2.62 -3.70
N THR A 33 3.45 2.32 -2.42
CA THR A 33 2.65 1.31 -1.72
C THR A 33 1.84 1.98 -0.62
N GLY A 34 0.60 1.53 -0.44
CA GLY A 34 -0.23 1.88 0.70
C GLY A 34 -0.90 0.66 1.33
N PHE A 35 -1.57 0.89 2.45
CA PHE A 35 -2.23 -0.14 3.25
C PHE A 35 -3.66 0.28 3.58
N LEU A 36 -4.61 -0.64 3.39
CA LEU A 36 -5.99 -0.45 3.82
C LEU A 36 -6.06 -0.59 5.35
N ILE A 37 -6.47 0.46 6.05
CA ILE A 37 -6.39 0.50 7.52
C ILE A 37 -7.74 0.63 8.22
N HIS A 38 -8.77 1.12 7.52
CA HIS A 38 -10.09 1.32 8.10
C HIS A 38 -11.15 1.38 7.01
N GLN A 39 -12.35 0.88 7.27
CA GLN A 39 -13.50 1.07 6.40
C GLN A 39 -14.72 1.49 7.23
N LYS A 40 -15.41 2.53 6.76
CA LYS A 40 -16.67 2.99 7.32
C LYS A 40 -17.67 3.24 6.20
N LEU A 41 -18.70 2.40 6.12
CA LEU A 41 -19.66 2.41 5.01
C LEU A 41 -18.90 2.22 3.68
N SER A 42 -19.17 3.08 2.70
CA SER A 42 -18.51 3.10 1.39
C SER A 42 -17.18 3.86 1.38
N ARG A 43 -16.61 4.22 2.55
CA ARG A 43 -15.35 4.96 2.64
C ARG A 43 -14.25 4.08 3.21
N LEU A 44 -13.18 3.95 2.45
CA LEU A 44 -12.03 3.12 2.79
C LEU A 44 -10.80 4.01 2.94
N LEU A 45 -10.11 3.87 4.08
CA LEU A 45 -8.92 4.64 4.41
C LEU A 45 -7.66 3.86 4.03
N VAL A 46 -6.74 4.57 3.38
CA VAL A 46 -5.45 4.07 2.95
C VAL A 46 -4.35 4.86 3.64
N MET A 47 -3.44 4.17 4.32
CA MET A 47 -2.22 4.78 4.86
C MET A 47 -1.06 4.59 3.88
N THR A 48 -0.28 5.65 3.69
CA THR A 48 0.93 5.65 2.85
C THR A 48 1.94 6.64 3.41
N CYS A 49 3.13 6.73 2.80
CA CYS A 49 4.08 7.79 3.08
C CYS A 49 3.65 9.11 2.42
N GLN A 50 4.01 10.24 3.04
CA GLN A 50 3.71 11.57 2.50
C GLN A 50 4.50 11.83 1.22
N HIS A 51 5.78 11.45 1.17
CA HIS A 51 6.60 11.65 -0.03
C HIS A 51 6.06 10.91 -1.26
N VAL A 52 5.27 9.84 -1.09
CA VAL A 52 4.62 9.10 -2.19
C VAL A 52 3.55 9.93 -2.89
N ILE A 53 2.86 10.80 -2.14
CA ILE A 53 1.74 11.61 -2.63
C ILE A 53 2.12 13.06 -2.89
N ALA A 54 3.35 13.46 -2.53
CA ALA A 54 3.82 14.82 -2.64
C ALA A 54 3.73 15.33 -4.09
N GLN A 55 3.36 16.60 -4.25
CA GLN A 55 3.29 17.30 -5.55
C GLN A 55 2.31 16.69 -6.58
N GLY A 56 1.49 15.73 -6.14
CA GLY A 56 0.50 15.07 -6.98
C GLY A 56 -0.66 15.97 -7.37
N GLN A 57 -1.02 15.94 -8.66
CA GLN A 57 -2.27 16.53 -9.15
C GLN A 57 -3.44 15.56 -9.03
N LYS A 58 -3.17 14.26 -9.22
CA LYS A 58 -4.17 13.20 -9.13
C LYS A 58 -3.56 11.95 -8.50
N ILE A 59 -4.16 11.51 -7.39
CA ILE A 59 -3.77 10.29 -6.70
C ILE A 59 -4.82 9.22 -6.96
N CYS A 60 -4.39 8.06 -7.43
CA CYS A 60 -5.21 6.88 -7.63
C CYS A 60 -4.70 5.73 -6.74
N VAL A 61 -5.62 4.90 -6.28
CA VAL A 61 -5.35 3.64 -5.58
C VAL A 61 -5.78 2.48 -6.46
N ARG A 62 -4.96 1.43 -6.53
CA ARG A 62 -5.29 0.17 -7.22
C ARG A 62 -5.15 -1.00 -6.26
N LEU A 63 -6.19 -1.83 -6.21
CA LEU A 63 -6.21 -3.05 -5.39
C LEU A 63 -5.37 -4.17 -6.01
N ALA A 64 -4.89 -5.09 -5.17
CA ALA A 64 -4.16 -6.28 -5.61
C ALA A 64 -4.94 -7.08 -6.66
N GLY A 65 -4.27 -7.40 -7.77
CA GLY A 65 -4.82 -8.17 -8.88
C GLY A 65 -5.86 -7.42 -9.73
N SER A 66 -6.14 -6.15 -9.43
CA SER A 66 -7.09 -5.31 -10.17
C SER A 66 -6.36 -4.39 -11.13
N SER A 67 -7.04 -4.01 -12.22
CA SER A 67 -6.67 -2.91 -13.12
C SER A 67 -7.44 -1.62 -12.82
N SER A 68 -8.43 -1.68 -11.92
CA SER A 68 -9.30 -0.54 -11.60
C SER A 68 -8.57 0.46 -10.72
N GLU A 69 -8.68 1.73 -11.09
CA GLU A 69 -8.15 2.86 -10.32
C GLU A 69 -9.28 3.59 -9.60
N TYR A 70 -9.07 3.82 -8.31
CA TYR A 70 -9.97 4.58 -7.46
C TYR A 70 -9.32 5.92 -7.17
N VAL A 71 -9.96 7.02 -7.55
CA VAL A 71 -9.45 8.36 -7.23
C VAL A 71 -9.49 8.56 -5.73
N ALA A 72 -8.35 8.94 -5.17
CA ALA A 72 -8.16 9.12 -3.75
C ALA A 72 -8.18 10.60 -3.38
N LYS A 73 -8.78 10.90 -2.23
CA LYS A 73 -8.73 12.21 -1.58
C LYS A 73 -7.71 12.15 -0.45
N ILE A 74 -6.83 13.14 -0.36
CA ILE A 74 -5.97 13.29 0.80
C ILE A 74 -6.84 13.78 1.96
N LEU A 75 -6.97 12.96 3.01
CA LEU A 75 -7.71 13.31 4.23
C LEU A 75 -6.78 13.98 5.25
N HIS A 76 -5.56 13.48 5.36
CA HIS A 76 -4.52 14.03 6.23
C HIS A 76 -3.14 13.74 5.67
N GLU A 77 -2.18 14.64 5.88
CA GLU A 77 -0.77 14.41 5.61
C GLU A 77 0.09 15.12 6.66
N HIS A 78 1.25 14.57 6.94
CA HIS A 78 2.18 15.11 7.92
C HIS A 78 3.62 14.88 7.45
N GLU A 79 4.25 15.96 6.96
CA GLU A 79 5.58 15.93 6.33
C GLU A 79 6.68 15.48 7.30
N GLU A 80 6.64 15.93 8.57
CA GLU A 80 7.69 15.62 9.55
C GLU A 80 7.78 14.12 9.87
N THR A 81 6.64 13.43 9.90
CA THR A 81 6.60 11.97 10.13
C THR A 81 6.53 11.17 8.83
N ASP A 82 6.48 11.83 7.68
CA ASP A 82 6.31 11.23 6.36
C ASP A 82 5.10 10.28 6.27
N LEU A 83 3.95 10.72 6.80
CA LEU A 83 2.70 9.92 6.80
C LEU A 83 1.57 10.64 6.10
N ALA A 84 0.74 9.88 5.39
CA ALA A 84 -0.49 10.38 4.79
C ALA A 84 -1.63 9.35 4.89
N ILE A 85 -2.85 9.87 5.05
CA ILE A 85 -4.10 9.13 5.03
C ILE A 85 -4.92 9.60 3.84
N LEU A 86 -5.28 8.65 3.00
CA LEU A 86 -6.14 8.85 1.84
C LEU A 86 -7.51 8.21 2.08
N GLU A 87 -8.53 8.72 1.42
CA GLU A 87 -9.88 8.16 1.36
C GLU A 87 -10.22 7.79 -0.09
N ILE A 88 -10.74 6.57 -0.29
CA ILE A 88 -11.38 6.15 -1.54
C ILE A 88 -12.82 5.70 -1.28
N ASP A 89 -13.67 5.91 -2.27
CA ASP A 89 -15.05 5.44 -2.26
C ASP A 89 -15.12 4.01 -2.83
N MET A 90 -15.62 3.07 -2.03
CA MET A 90 -15.72 1.64 -2.36
C MET A 90 -16.88 0.97 -1.62
N ASP A 91 -17.82 0.40 -2.38
CA ASP A 91 -19.03 -0.24 -1.83
C ASP A 91 -18.82 -1.70 -1.38
N VAL A 92 -17.61 -2.24 -1.58
CA VAL A 92 -17.27 -3.63 -1.25
C VAL A 92 -16.35 -3.64 -0.03
N GLU A 93 -16.64 -4.52 0.93
CA GLU A 93 -15.76 -4.73 2.09
C GLU A 93 -14.39 -5.25 1.65
N GLN A 94 -13.33 -4.65 2.19
CA GLN A 94 -11.95 -5.06 1.96
C GLN A 94 -11.31 -5.57 3.24
N PRO A 95 -10.38 -6.54 3.15
CA PRO A 95 -9.59 -6.93 4.31
C PRO A 95 -8.69 -5.75 4.71
N LEU A 96 -8.67 -5.45 6.01
CA LEU A 96 -7.90 -4.34 6.57
C LEU A 96 -6.66 -4.87 7.29
N LEU A 97 -5.60 -4.08 7.27
CA LEU A 97 -4.44 -4.30 8.14
C LEU A 97 -4.75 -3.78 9.54
N GLU A 98 -4.63 -4.66 10.51
CA GLU A 98 -4.77 -4.33 11.92
C GLU A 98 -3.43 -3.85 12.47
N PHE A 99 -3.45 -2.69 13.12
CA PHE A 99 -2.32 -2.26 13.92
C PHE A 99 -2.28 -3.06 15.22
N ARG A 100 -1.06 -3.35 15.66
CA ARG A 100 -0.84 -3.78 17.04
C ARG A 100 -1.08 -2.58 17.96
N GLU A 101 -1.56 -2.85 19.18
CA GLU A 101 -1.74 -1.81 20.20
C GLU A 101 -0.41 -1.14 20.59
N ASP A 102 0.69 -1.90 20.54
CA ASP A 102 2.03 -1.43 20.88
C ASP A 102 3.10 -2.09 19.97
N SER A 103 4.18 -1.36 19.74
CA SER A 103 5.39 -1.80 19.03
C SER A 103 6.62 -1.89 19.93
N SER A 104 6.50 -1.55 21.23
CA SER A 104 7.61 -1.53 22.20
C SER A 104 8.28 -2.89 22.43
N ASP A 105 7.58 -3.98 22.12
CA ASP A 105 8.08 -5.34 22.20
C ASP A 105 8.76 -5.83 20.90
N VAL A 106 8.77 -5.01 19.84
CA VAL A 106 9.48 -5.31 18.60
C VAL A 106 10.97 -5.02 18.79
N GLY A 107 11.74 -6.07 19.04
CA GLY A 107 13.18 -5.97 19.32
C GLY A 107 14.07 -6.22 18.11
N VAL A 108 15.34 -5.81 18.22
CA VAL A 108 16.39 -6.15 17.24
C VAL A 108 16.54 -7.67 17.15
N GLY A 109 16.67 -8.18 15.93
CA GLY A 109 16.69 -9.59 15.56
C GLY A 109 15.30 -10.19 15.30
N GLN A 110 14.22 -9.47 15.62
CA GLN A 110 12.86 -9.97 15.42
C GLN A 110 12.53 -10.11 13.94
N ARG A 111 11.90 -11.23 13.59
CA ARG A 111 11.46 -11.50 12.22
C ARG A 111 10.34 -10.55 11.84
N VAL A 112 10.47 -9.96 10.66
CA VAL A 112 9.45 -9.13 10.03
C VAL A 112 9.28 -9.51 8.56
N PHE A 113 8.21 -9.01 7.97
CA PHE A 113 7.94 -9.19 6.55
C PHE A 113 7.66 -7.82 5.94
N LEU A 114 8.43 -7.46 4.92
CA LEU A 114 8.15 -6.30 4.08
C LEU A 114 7.11 -6.72 3.04
N ALA A 115 5.99 -6.01 2.98
CA ALA A 115 4.93 -6.29 2.04
C ALA A 115 4.65 -5.03 1.20
N ALA A 116 5.02 -5.06 -0.08
CA ALA A 116 5.00 -3.86 -0.93
C ALA A 116 4.93 -4.19 -2.43
N TYR A 117 4.59 -3.18 -3.22
CA TYR A 117 4.79 -3.21 -4.67
C TYR A 117 6.23 -2.78 -4.98
N TYR A 118 6.98 -3.67 -5.63
CA TYR A 118 8.31 -3.36 -6.14
C TYR A 118 8.17 -2.99 -7.61
N HIS A 119 8.43 -1.74 -7.94
CA HIS A 119 8.41 -1.28 -9.32
C HIS A 119 9.84 -0.97 -9.77
N PRO A 120 10.36 -1.65 -10.80
CA PRO A 120 11.50 -1.11 -11.52
C PRO A 120 11.04 0.14 -12.28
N ASP A 121 11.85 1.20 -12.27
CA ASP A 121 11.62 2.47 -13.00
C ASP A 121 11.22 2.26 -14.48
N MET A 122 11.58 1.10 -15.04
CA MET A 122 11.25 0.63 -16.39
C MET A 122 9.75 0.43 -16.66
N MET A 123 8.89 0.31 -15.63
CA MET A 123 7.44 0.11 -15.80
C MET A 123 6.67 1.39 -16.13
N ALA A 124 7.30 2.57 -16.02
CA ALA A 124 6.73 3.83 -16.49
C ALA A 124 6.48 3.85 -18.02
N SER A 125 7.05 2.89 -18.75
CA SER A 125 6.91 2.75 -20.22
C SER A 125 5.83 1.76 -20.66
N LEU A 126 5.18 1.05 -19.74
CA LEU A 126 4.17 0.06 -20.10
C LEU A 126 2.82 0.74 -20.32
N THR A 127 2.42 0.83 -21.58
CA THR A 127 1.14 1.39 -22.04
C THR A 127 -0.08 0.54 -21.66
N ASN A 128 0.12 -0.67 -21.13
CA ASN A 128 -0.94 -1.58 -20.76
C ASN A 128 -1.08 -1.64 -19.23
N VAL A 129 -2.31 -1.46 -18.74
CA VAL A 129 -2.64 -1.59 -17.32
C VAL A 129 -2.37 -3.03 -16.88
N VAL A 130 -1.24 -3.27 -16.21
CA VAL A 130 -0.90 -4.59 -15.67
C VAL A 130 -1.60 -4.78 -14.33
N CYS A 131 -2.34 -5.88 -14.18
CA CYS A 131 -2.85 -6.34 -12.89
C CYS A 131 -1.67 -6.87 -12.08
N LEU A 132 -1.26 -6.12 -11.08
CA LEU A 132 -0.12 -6.45 -10.24
C LEU A 132 -0.58 -6.91 -8.86
N ASN A 133 0.20 -7.80 -8.26
CA ASN A 133 0.08 -8.16 -6.87
C ASN A 133 1.30 -7.62 -6.11
N PRO A 134 1.15 -7.29 -4.81
CA PRO A 134 2.29 -6.95 -3.97
C PRO A 134 3.18 -8.19 -3.78
N THR A 135 4.41 -7.97 -3.29
CA THR A 135 5.33 -9.03 -2.90
C THR A 135 5.57 -8.97 -1.40
N VAL A 136 5.78 -10.14 -0.79
CA VAL A 136 6.17 -10.26 0.62
C VAL A 136 7.60 -10.79 0.70
N MET A 137 8.47 -10.06 1.41
CA MET A 137 9.86 -10.43 1.64
C MET A 137 10.15 -10.58 3.14
N PRO A 138 10.77 -11.68 3.58
CA PRO A 138 11.15 -11.86 4.97
C PRO A 138 12.39 -11.02 5.31
N GLY A 139 12.46 -10.53 6.54
CA GLY A 139 13.57 -9.74 7.06
C GLY A 139 13.70 -9.83 8.58
N LYS A 140 14.58 -8.99 9.11
CA LYS A 140 14.74 -8.77 10.56
C LYS A 140 14.95 -7.27 10.80
N ILE A 141 14.38 -6.76 11.89
CA ILE A 141 14.68 -5.42 12.42
C ILE A 141 15.89 -5.50 13.33
#